data_AF-A0A2U1F7L0-F1
#
_entry.id   AF-A0A2U1F7L0-F1
#
_cell.length_a   1.000
_cell.length_b   1.000
_cell.length_c   1.000
_cell.angle_alpha   90.00
_cell.angle_beta   90.00
_cell.angle_gamma   90.00
#
_symmetry.space_group_name_H-M   'P 1'
#
loop_
_entity.id
_entity.type
_entity.pdbx_description
1 polymer ?
#
loop_
_entity_poly.entity_id
_entity_poly.type
_entity_poly.pdbx_seq_one_letter_code
_entity_poly.pdbx_strand_id
1 'polypeptide(L)'
;MTDLEQALTALAWGDPAVLQDPAAAMSKLGVDVPNGMRLDVRVQRRDTLYLVIPPASPDGEPGGVVNQMDLWRSGDQFVWILSQDAKLALLGMREQFRGRTGQDEQ
;
A
#
# COMPACT_ATOMS: atom_id res chain seq x y z
N MET A 1 11.55 0.05 16.27
CA MET A 1 10.29 0.72 15.89
C MET A 1 9.80 0.06 14.62
N THR A 2 8.65 -0.61 14.68
CA THR A 2 8.02 -1.28 13.53
C THR A 2 7.45 -0.19 12.61
N ASP A 3 7.58 -0.35 11.28
CA ASP A 3 6.93 0.53 10.31
C ASP A 3 5.66 -0.11 9.72
N LEU A 4 4.87 0.68 8.99
CA LEU A 4 3.57 0.26 8.46
C LEU A 4 3.71 -0.99 7.58
N GLU A 5 4.75 -1.03 6.74
CA GLU A 5 5.02 -2.16 5.86
C GLU A 5 5.26 -3.46 6.63
N GLN A 6 6.08 -3.43 7.68
CA GLN A 6 6.30 -4.61 8.53
C GLN A 6 5.03 -5.05 9.24
N ALA A 7 4.23 -4.12 9.75
CA ALA A 7 2.97 -4.41 10.41
C ALA A 7 1.94 -5.01 9.45
N LEU A 8 1.86 -4.48 8.22
CA LEU A 8 0.98 -5.00 7.18
C LEU A 8 1.41 -6.41 6.73
N THR A 9 2.70 -6.67 6.55
CA THR A 9 3.18 -8.03 6.23
C THR A 9 2.86 -9.01 7.34
N ALA A 10 3.09 -8.62 8.61
CA ALA A 10 2.77 -9.48 9.75
C ALA A 10 1.27 -9.79 9.81
N LEU A 11 0.41 -8.78 9.60
CA LEU A 11 -1.04 -8.95 9.54
C LEU A 11 -1.45 -9.87 8.38
N ALA A 12 -0.87 -9.69 7.19
CA ALA A 12 -1.17 -10.52 6.02
C ALA A 12 -0.79 -11.99 6.21
N TRP A 13 0.26 -12.28 7.01
CA TRP A 13 0.59 -13.66 7.38
C TRP A 13 -0.30 -14.27 8.45
N GLY A 14 -0.87 -13.44 9.33
CA GLY A 14 -1.77 -13.90 10.39
C GLY A 14 -3.24 -13.97 9.99
N ASP A 15 -3.66 -13.21 8.96
CA ASP A 15 -5.06 -13.03 8.61
C ASP A 15 -5.27 -13.03 7.07
N PRO A 16 -5.84 -14.11 6.50
CA PRO A 16 -6.11 -14.17 5.06
C PRO A 16 -7.20 -13.18 4.61
N ALA A 17 -8.00 -12.61 5.53
CA ALA A 17 -9.00 -11.61 5.19
C ALA A 17 -8.40 -10.31 4.62
N VAL A 18 -7.11 -10.06 4.84
CA VAL A 18 -6.38 -8.94 4.24
C VAL A 18 -6.47 -8.94 2.71
N LEU A 19 -6.58 -10.13 2.08
CA LEU A 19 -6.74 -10.24 0.63
C LEU A 19 -8.15 -9.90 0.14
N GLN A 20 -9.15 -9.96 1.02
CA GLN A 20 -10.56 -9.73 0.69
C GLN A 20 -10.94 -8.27 0.91
N ASP A 21 -10.49 -7.68 2.03
CA ASP A 21 -10.74 -6.29 2.37
C ASP A 21 -9.45 -5.63 2.90
N PRO A 22 -8.57 -5.18 2.00
CA PRO A 22 -7.33 -4.52 2.39
C PRO A 22 -7.57 -3.21 3.15
N ALA A 23 -8.66 -2.50 2.87
CA ALA A 23 -8.97 -1.25 3.55
C ALA A 23 -9.32 -1.50 5.01
N ALA A 24 -10.19 -2.48 5.29
CA ALA A 24 -10.49 -2.89 6.66
C ALA A 24 -9.24 -3.41 7.40
N ALA A 25 -8.34 -4.10 6.70
CA ALA A 25 -7.06 -4.53 7.27
C ALA A 25 -6.17 -3.34 7.68
N MET A 26 -6.08 -2.30 6.85
CA MET A 26 -5.35 -1.07 7.20
C MET A 26 -5.98 -0.38 8.42
N SER A 27 -7.32 -0.34 8.52
CA SER A 27 -8.00 0.22 9.69
C SER A 27 -7.69 -0.53 10.98
N LYS A 28 -7.44 -1.85 10.96
CA LYS A 28 -6.96 -2.60 12.14
C LYS A 28 -5.61 -2.09 12.64
N LEU A 29 -4.77 -1.57 11.73
CA LEU A 29 -3.50 -0.93 12.05
C LEU A 29 -3.66 0.55 12.44
N GLY A 30 -4.90 1.07 12.45
CA GLY A 30 -5.20 2.50 12.69
C GLY A 30 -4.81 3.40 11.52
N VAL A 31 -4.79 2.85 10.31
CA VAL A 31 -4.50 3.60 9.10
C VAL A 31 -5.77 3.67 8.26
N ASP A 32 -6.17 4.89 7.94
CA ASP A 32 -7.33 5.15 7.11
C ASP A 32 -6.91 5.30 5.64
N VAL A 33 -7.53 4.50 4.78
CA VAL A 33 -7.37 4.62 3.33
C VAL A 33 -8.22 5.81 2.84
N PRO A 34 -7.65 6.75 2.06
CA PRO A 34 -8.39 7.90 1.59
C PRO A 34 -9.64 7.54 0.77
N ASN A 35 -10.69 8.35 0.90
CA ASN A 35 -11.93 8.18 0.14
C ASN A 35 -11.66 8.18 -1.37
N GLY A 36 -12.25 7.22 -2.08
CA GLY A 36 -12.06 7.07 -3.53
C GLY A 36 -10.79 6.31 -3.94
N MET A 37 -9.91 5.96 -2.99
CA MET A 37 -8.77 5.08 -3.25
C MET A 37 -9.18 3.62 -3.07
N ARG A 38 -8.79 2.78 -4.03
CA ARG A 38 -8.92 1.32 -3.93
C ARG A 38 -7.56 0.68 -3.70
N LEU A 39 -7.48 -0.19 -2.71
CA LEU A 39 -6.35 -1.07 -2.49
C LEU A 39 -6.67 -2.47 -3.04
N ASP A 40 -5.69 -3.09 -3.70
CA ASP A 40 -5.75 -4.47 -4.18
C ASP A 40 -4.45 -5.16 -3.75
N VAL A 41 -4.55 -6.29 -3.06
CA VAL A 41 -3.40 -7.04 -2.56
C VAL A 41 -3.31 -8.35 -3.33
N ARG A 42 -2.15 -8.59 -3.95
CA ARG A 42 -1.90 -9.81 -4.73
C ARG A 42 -0.73 -10.57 -4.14
N VAL A 43 -0.98 -11.83 -3.80
CA VAL A 43 0.09 -12.76 -3.41
C VAL A 43 0.82 -13.20 -4.67
N GLN A 44 2.12 -12.93 -4.72
CA GLN A 44 2.97 -13.42 -5.79
C GLN A 44 3.18 -14.93 -5.61
N ARG A 45 2.83 -15.70 -6.64
CA ARG A 45 3.04 -17.15 -6.70
C ARG A 45 4.07 -17.46 -7.79
N ARG A 46 4.82 -18.55 -7.63
CA ARG A 46 5.88 -18.94 -8.58
C ARG A 46 5.38 -19.22 -10.00
N ASP A 47 4.11 -19.59 -10.12
CA ASP A 47 3.42 -19.94 -11.37
C ASP A 47 2.61 -18.78 -11.97
N THR A 48 2.66 -17.59 -11.36
CA THR A 48 1.78 -16.48 -11.73
C THR A 48 2.61 -15.23 -12.04
N LEU A 49 2.43 -14.70 -13.26
CA LEU A 49 2.98 -13.41 -13.66
C LEU A 49 1.88 -12.34 -13.63
N TYR A 50 2.14 -11.23 -12.94
CA TYR A 50 1.22 -10.10 -12.88
C TYR A 50 1.71 -8.98 -13.79
N LEU A 51 0.83 -8.51 -14.68
CA LEU A 51 1.02 -7.31 -15.48
C LEU A 51 0.09 -6.21 -14.93
N VAL A 52 0.67 -5.08 -14.53
CA VAL A 52 -0.11 -3.89 -14.15
C VAL A 52 -0.18 -2.97 -15.34
N ILE A 53 -1.40 -2.75 -15.85
CA ILE A 53 -1.67 -1.80 -16.93
C ILE A 53 -2.20 -0.53 -16.28
N PRO A 54 -1.44 0.58 -16.31
CA PRO A 54 -1.91 1.84 -15.76
C PRO A 54 -3.10 2.38 -16.55
N PRO A 55 -4.01 3.16 -15.93
CA PRO A 55 -5.12 3.78 -16.64
C PRO A 55 -4.61 4.67 -17.77
N ALA A 56 -5.29 4.66 -18.91
CA ALA A 56 -4.98 5.55 -20.01
C ALA A 56 -5.28 7.00 -19.58
N SER A 57 -4.31 7.89 -19.73
CA SER A 57 -4.54 9.32 -19.53
C SER A 57 -5.34 9.83 -20.73
N PRO A 58 -6.56 10.39 -20.55
CA PRO A 58 -7.43 10.76 -21.66
C PRO A 58 -6.81 11.81 -22.60
N ASP A 59 -5.87 12.61 -22.10
CA ASP A 59 -5.33 13.77 -22.82
C ASP A 59 -3.94 13.55 -23.43
N GLY A 60 -3.34 12.37 -23.30
CA GLY A 60 -2.00 12.10 -23.84
C GLY A 60 -0.88 13.00 -23.30
N GLU A 61 -1.16 13.75 -22.23
CA GLU A 61 -0.22 14.68 -21.58
C GLU A 61 1.05 13.93 -21.14
N PRO A 62 2.24 14.27 -21.68
CA PRO A 62 3.48 13.51 -21.45
C PRO A 62 4.05 13.58 -20.02
N GLY A 63 3.38 14.26 -19.08
CA GLY A 63 3.90 14.57 -17.75
C GLY A 63 3.39 13.68 -16.60
N GLY A 64 2.35 12.88 -16.82
CA GLY A 64 1.80 12.03 -15.76
C GLY A 64 2.62 10.76 -15.57
N VAL A 65 3.42 10.65 -14.50
CA VAL A 65 4.07 9.39 -14.14
C VAL A 65 2.99 8.43 -13.64
N VAL A 66 2.48 7.60 -14.57
CA VAL A 66 1.29 6.78 -14.33
C VAL A 66 1.56 5.61 -13.38
N ASN A 67 2.83 5.18 -13.27
CA ASN A 67 3.16 4.04 -12.43
C ASN A 67 4.56 4.15 -11.82
N GLN A 68 4.62 4.28 -10.50
CA GLN A 68 5.85 4.21 -9.72
C GLN A 68 5.84 2.91 -8.92
N MET A 69 6.90 2.13 -9.09
CA MET A 69 7.24 1.06 -8.16
C MET A 69 7.92 1.69 -6.96
N ASP A 70 7.28 1.63 -5.79
CA ASP A 70 7.90 2.00 -4.53
C ASP A 70 8.49 0.73 -3.91
N LEU A 71 9.81 0.62 -4.03
CA LEU A 71 10.65 -0.42 -3.44
C LEU A 71 11.23 0.01 -2.08
N TRP A 72 10.92 1.23 -1.63
CA TRP A 72 11.47 1.77 -0.40
C TRP A 72 10.73 1.18 0.80
N ARG A 73 11.51 0.42 1.58
CA ARG A 73 11.18 -0.21 2.87
C ARG A 73 10.33 -1.48 2.87
N SER A 74 9.72 -1.85 1.76
CA SER A 74 8.99 -3.12 1.69
C SER A 74 9.89 -4.37 1.73
N GLY A 75 11.22 -4.18 1.85
CA GLY A 75 12.18 -5.13 2.41
C GLY A 75 11.94 -6.57 1.98
N ASP A 76 12.14 -6.88 0.70
CA ASP A 76 11.94 -8.20 0.08
C ASP A 76 10.55 -8.86 0.24
N GLN A 77 9.60 -8.24 0.96
CA GLN A 77 8.32 -8.86 1.32
C GLN A 77 7.20 -8.57 0.33
N PHE A 78 7.13 -7.35 -0.22
CA PHE A 78 6.19 -6.98 -1.26
C PHE A 78 6.63 -5.72 -2.02
N VAL A 79 5.88 -5.31 -3.04
CA VAL A 79 6.12 -4.07 -3.78
C VAL A 79 4.83 -3.27 -3.87
N TRP A 80 4.93 -1.95 -3.66
CA TRP A 80 3.84 -1.03 -3.93
C TRP A 80 3.90 -0.59 -5.40
N ILE A 81 2.78 -0.73 -6.10
CA ILE A 81 2.63 -0.29 -7.49
C ILE A 81 1.45 0.69 -7.55
N LEU A 82 1.72 1.95 -7.88
CA LEU A 82 0.73 3.03 -7.77
C LEU A 82 1.09 4.26 -8.61
N SER A 83 0.10 5.12 -8.86
CA SER A 83 0.33 6.43 -9.48
C SER A 83 1.05 7.40 -8.54
N GLN A 84 1.60 8.48 -9.08
CA GLN A 84 2.23 9.52 -8.24
C GLN A 84 1.28 10.09 -7.17
N ASP A 85 0.03 10.37 -7.50
CA ASP A 85 -0.95 10.92 -6.55
C ASP A 85 -1.24 9.94 -5.40
N ALA A 86 -1.36 8.65 -5.73
CA ALA A 86 -1.53 7.61 -4.72
C ALA A 86 -0.29 7.48 -3.81
N LYS A 87 0.88 7.96 -4.24
CA LYS A 87 2.11 7.91 -3.43
C LYS A 87 2.07 8.93 -2.31
N LEU A 88 1.48 10.10 -2.58
CA LEU A 88 1.25 11.10 -1.55
C LEU A 88 0.31 10.57 -0.47
N ALA A 89 -0.74 9.85 -0.87
CA ALA A 89 -1.62 9.16 0.07
C ALA A 89 -0.88 8.09 0.88
N LEU A 90 0.00 7.30 0.25
CA LEU A 90 0.85 6.31 0.95
C LEU A 90 1.76 6.96 1.99
N LEU A 91 2.34 8.13 1.70
CA LEU A 91 3.11 8.89 2.69
C LEU A 91 2.22 9.31 3.87
N GLY A 92 1.01 9.80 3.61
CA GLY A 92 0.05 10.12 4.66
C GLY A 92 -0.30 8.92 5.55
N MET A 93 -0.54 7.74 4.95
CA MET A 93 -0.80 6.50 5.67
C MET A 93 0.39 6.08 6.55
N ARG A 94 1.63 6.22 6.06
CA ARG A 94 2.85 5.95 6.83
C ARG A 94 2.99 6.88 8.04
N GLU A 95 2.68 8.17 7.88
CA GLU A 95 2.72 9.12 8.98
C GLU A 95 1.63 8.85 10.03
N GLN A 96 0.41 8.47 9.61
CA GLN A 96 -0.65 8.06 10.54
C GLN A 96 -0.20 6.92 11.45
N PHE A 97 0.41 5.88 10.85
CA PHE A 97 0.92 4.73 11.61
C PHE A 97 2.02 5.14 12.61
N ARG A 98 2.97 5.97 12.18
CA ARG A 98 4.04 6.46 13.07
C ARG A 98 3.50 7.28 14.23
N GLY A 99 2.57 8.20 13.94
CA GLY A 99 1.93 9.05 14.96
C GLY A 99 1.24 8.24 16.04
N ARG A 100 0.66 7.08 15.68
CA ARG A 100 0.06 6.14 16.63
C ARG A 100 1.10 5.38 17.47
N THR A 101 2.13 4.80 16.83
CA THR A 101 3.16 4.04 17.57
C THR A 101 3.87 4.90 18.61
N GLY A 102 4.03 6.21 18.36
CA GLY A 102 4.60 7.14 19.35
C GLY A 102 3.63 7.59 20.46
N GLN A 103 2.33 7.32 20.32
CA GLN A 103 1.31 7.54 21.36
C GLN A 103 1.14 6.32 22.28
N ASP A 104 1.31 5.10 21.76
CA ASP A 104 1.25 3.85 22.55
C ASP A 104 2.50 3.67 23.47
N GLU A 105 3.55 4.47 23.27
CA GLU A 105 4.78 4.49 24.08
C GLU A 105 4.78 5.57 25.19
N GLN A 106 3.67 6.32 25.39
CA GLN A 106 3.47 7.33 26.44
C GLN A 106 2.42 6.88 27.47
#